data_AF-B6B7M9-F1
#
_entry.id   AF-B6B7M9-F1
#
_cell.length_a   1.000
_cell.length_b   1.000
_cell.length_c   1.000
_cell.angle_alpha   90.00
_cell.angle_beta   90.00
_cell.angle_gamma   90.00
#
_symmetry.space_group_name_H-M   'P 1'
#
loop_
_entity.id
_entity.type
_entity.pdbx_description
1 polymer ?
#
loop_
_entity_poly.entity_id
_entity_poly.type
_entity_poly.pdbx_seq_one_letter_code
_entity_poly.pdbx_strand_id
1 'polypeptide(L)' 'MHSIYRPGHHADAAFLIAARNGVRAHHWKFGNMPPVEGVTDGEVRLVTQYIRELQRANGID' A
#
# COMPACT_ATOMS: atom_id res chain seq x y z
N MET A 1 9.78 -6.03 5.65
CA MET A 1 8.77 -5.01 5.27
C MET A 1 9.48 -3.67 5.08
N HIS A 2 9.11 -2.83 4.11
CA HIS A 2 9.88 -1.60 3.79
C HIS A 2 9.36 -0.37 4.54
N SER A 3 10.28 0.43 5.09
CA SER A 3 9.98 1.64 5.89
C SER A 3 9.31 2.76 5.08
N ILE A 4 9.50 2.80 3.76
CA ILE A 4 8.86 3.82 2.90
C ILE A 4 7.33 3.76 3.01
N TYR A 5 6.75 2.60 3.28
CA TYR A 5 5.31 2.47 3.40
C TYR A 5 4.80 2.78 4.80
N ARG A 6 5.63 3.27 5.73
CA ARG A 6 5.19 3.58 7.09
C ARG A 6 4.05 4.62 7.09
N PRO A 7 3.14 4.59 8.09
CA PRO A 7 2.00 5.51 8.17
C PRO A 7 2.35 6.99 7.95
N GLY A 8 3.45 7.46 8.51
CA GLY A 8 3.90 8.86 8.37
C GLY A 8 4.37 9.25 6.97
N HIS A 9 4.56 8.31 6.04
CA HIS A 9 4.94 8.59 4.66
C HIS A 9 3.89 8.14 3.64
N HIS A 10 3.26 6.98 3.86
CA HIS A 10 2.11 6.50 3.11
C HIS A 10 0.99 6.12 4.08
N ALA A 11 0.00 7.02 4.21
CA ALA A 11 -1.20 6.74 5.00
C ALA A 11 -1.99 5.55 4.41
N ASP A 12 -2.89 4.96 5.19
CA ASP A 12 -3.71 3.81 4.77
C ASP A 12 -4.52 4.10 3.50
N ALA A 13 -4.99 5.35 3.35
CA ALA A 13 -5.70 5.79 2.15
C ALA A 13 -4.86 5.69 0.87
N ALA A 14 -3.53 5.72 0.96
CA ALA A 14 -2.65 5.58 -0.20
C ALA A 14 -2.78 4.20 -0.84
N PHE A 15 -2.99 3.13 -0.06
CA PHE A 15 -3.21 1.78 -0.59
C PHE A 15 -4.55 1.68 -1.33
N LEU A 16 -5.60 2.32 -0.80
CA LEU A 16 -6.91 2.40 -1.45
C LEU A 16 -6.82 3.16 -2.78
N ILE A 17 -6.17 4.32 -2.78
CA ILE A 17 -5.99 5.13 -3.99
C ILE A 17 -5.18 4.36 -5.03
N ALA A 18 -4.10 3.68 -4.61
CA ALA A 18 -3.27 2.89 -5.50
C ALA A 18 -4.03 1.72 -6.13
N ALA A 19 -4.81 0.98 -5.35
CA ALA A 19 -5.61 -0.12 -5.87
C ALA A 19 -6.70 0.36 -6.85
N ARG A 20 -7.37 1.47 -6.54
CA ARG A 20 -8.47 2.00 -7.37
C ARG A 20 -8.00 2.66 -8.67
N ASN A 21 -6.91 3.42 -8.60
CA ASN A 21 -6.52 4.33 -9.67
C ASN A 21 -5.21 3.93 -10.35
N GLY A 22 -4.48 2.96 -9.78
CA GLY A 22 -3.09 2.72 -10.13
C GLY A 22 -2.16 3.80 -9.57
N VAL A 23 -0.86 3.60 -9.80
CA VAL A 23 0.17 4.59 -9.44
C VAL A 23 1.22 4.71 -10.54
N ARG A 24 1.72 5.93 -10.74
CA ARG A 24 2.90 6.16 -11.57
C ARG A 24 4.15 5.72 -10.82
N ALA A 25 5.08 5.10 -11.54
CA ALA A 25 6.38 4.75 -10.96
C ALA A 25 7.11 6.02 -10.50
N HIS A 26 7.66 5.98 -9.28
CA HIS A 26 8.47 7.09 -8.74
C HIS A 26 9.76 6.61 -8.08
N HIS A 27 9.70 5.57 -7.24
CA HIS A 27 10.89 5.04 -6.56
C HIS A 27 11.41 3.71 -7.12
N TRP A 28 10.54 2.90 -7.71
CA TRP A 28 10.85 1.53 -8.12
C TRP A 28 10.78 1.39 -9.65
N LYS A 29 11.59 0.48 -10.21
CA LYS A 29 11.74 0.30 -11.67
C LYS A 29 10.76 -0.69 -12.30
N PHE A 30 9.68 -1.03 -11.61
CA PHE A 30 8.68 -1.99 -12.10
C PHE A 30 7.68 -1.38 -13.11
N GLY A 31 7.76 -0.08 -13.36
CA GLY A 31 6.82 0.64 -14.22
C GLY A 31 5.56 1.07 -13.45
N ASN A 32 4.60 1.64 -14.20
CA ASN A 32 3.35 2.08 -13.61
C ASN A 32 2.52 0.87 -13.16
N MET A 33 1.86 0.99 -12.01
CA MET A 33 0.88 0.03 -11.56
C MET A 33 -0.48 0.44 -12.13
N PRO A 34 -1.19 -0.42 -12.88
CA PRO A 34 -2.58 -0.17 -13.26
C PRO A 34 -3.52 -0.31 -12.05
N PRO A 35 -4.76 0.19 -12.14
CA PRO A 35 -5.84 -0.20 -11.22
C PRO A 35 -5.94 -1.72 -11.06
N VAL A 36 -6.33 -2.18 -9.87
CA VAL A 36 -6.52 -3.60 -9.57
C VAL A 36 -8.00 -3.92 -9.68
N GLU A 37 -8.38 -4.55 -10.78
CA GLU A 37 -9.78 -4.97 -11.02
C GLU A 37 -10.20 -6.13 -10.10
N GLY A 38 -11.48 -6.17 -9.75
CA GLY A 38 -12.06 -7.27 -8.97
C GLY A 38 -11.74 -7.24 -7.47
N VAL A 39 -10.99 -6.25 -6.98
CA VAL A 39 -10.68 -6.07 -5.55
C VAL A 39 -11.56 -4.97 -4.96
N THR A 40 -12.22 -5.28 -3.86
CA THR A 40 -13.07 -4.36 -3.10
C THR A 40 -12.25 -3.50 -2.14
N ASP A 41 -12.80 -2.35 -1.75
CA ASP A 41 -12.17 -1.51 -0.71
C ASP A 41 -12.00 -2.25 0.63
N GLY A 42 -12.92 -3.16 0.94
CA GLY A 42 -12.85 -3.99 2.15
C GLY A 42 -11.61 -4.87 2.14
N GLU A 43 -11.33 -5.53 1.02
CA GLU A 43 -10.14 -6.37 0.85
C GLU A 43 -8.85 -5.55 0.91
N VAL A 44 -8.82 -4.37 0.29
CA VAL A 44 -7.64 -3.47 0.38
C VAL A 44 -7.38 -3.04 1.82
N ARG A 45 -8.43 -2.79 2.62
CA ARG A 45 -8.29 -2.46 4.04
C ARG A 45 -7.73 -3.63 4.84
N LEU A 46 -8.18 -4.87 4.56
CA LEU A 46 -7.63 -6.07 5.19
C LEU A 46 -6.14 -6.26 4.85
N VAL A 47 -5.75 -6.07 3.59
CA VAL A 47 -4.34 -6.12 3.18
C VAL A 47 -3.53 -5.01 3.86
N THR A 48 -4.08 -3.80 3.94
CA THR A 48 -3.43 -2.66 4.61
C THR A 48 -3.22 -2.95 6.09
N GLN A 49 -4.22 -3.51 6.78
CA GLN A 49 -4.08 -3.95 8.17
C GLN A 49 -2.96 -4.97 8.34
N TYR A 50 -2.92 -6.01 7.49
CA TYR A 50 -1.85 -7.00 7.49
C TYR A 50 -0.47 -6.36 7.31
N ILE A 51 -0.35 -5.41 6.38
CA ILE A 51 0.88 -4.64 6.17
C ILE A 51 1.29 -3.89 7.45
N ARG A 52 0.35 -3.26 8.16
CA ARG A 52 0.63 -2.55 9.43
C ARG A 52 1.06 -3.49 10.54
N GLU A 53 0.44 -4.65 10.64
CA GLU A 53 0.84 -5.69 11.60
C GLU A 53 2.26 -6.17 11.34
N LEU A 54 2.60 -6.44 10.08
CA LEU A 54 3.97 -6.78 9.70
C LEU A 54 4.96 -5.63 9.96
N GLN A 55 4.60 -4.38 9.68
CA GLN A 55 5.46 -3.23 9.97
C GLN A 55 5.79 -3.13 11.46
N ARG A 56 4.78 -3.20 12.34
CA ARG A 56 4.99 -3.19 13.79
C ARG A 56 5.83 -4.35 14.28
N ALA A 57 5.58 -5.57 13.78
CA ALA A 57 6.38 -6.75 14.12
C ALA A 57 7.85 -6.62 13.68
N ASN A 58 8.16 -5.71 12.75
CA ASN A 58 9.52 -5.42 12.28
C ASN A 58 10.08 -4.09 12.84
N GLY A 59 9.43 -3.47 13.84
CA GLY A 59 9.88 -2.21 14.44
C GLY A 59 9.78 -0.99 13.52
N ILE A 60 8.79 -0.98 12.62
CA ILE A 60 8.52 0.12 11.69
C ILE A 60 7.21 0.80 12.10
N ASP A 61 7.31 2.05 12.53
CA ASP A 61 6.19 2.93 12.92
C ASP A 61 6.04 4.14 11.97
#